data_AF-A0A3D2L2P4-F1
#
_entry.id   AF-A0A3D2L2P4-F1
#
_cell.length_a   1.000
_cell.length_b   1.000
_cell.length_c   1.000
_cell.angle_alpha   90.00
_cell.angle_beta   90.00
_cell.angle_gamma   90.00
#
_symmetry.space_group_name_H-M   'P 1'
#
loop_
_entity.id
_entity.type
_entity.pdbx_description
1 polymer ?
#
loop_
_entity_poly.entity_id
_entity_poly.type
_entity_poly.pdbx_seq_one_letter_code
_entity_poly.pdbx_strand_id
1 'polypeptide(L)'
;DLASANLEGDVCMRSSTNIYNLSLMGELIDRLGKDTVEAWARSVVANFARPPQGGDTGQIEAIAAGQCSVALVNHYYWVRMTQGSDAQRKSV
;
A
#
# COMPACT_ATOMS: atom_id res chain seq x y z
N ASP A 1 -7.59 8.27 7.05
CA ASP A 1 -7.75 7.07 6.21
C ASP A 1 -6.90 7.23 4.95
N LEU A 2 -6.60 6.17 4.19
CA LEU A 2 -5.81 6.25 2.94
C LEU A 2 -6.47 7.14 1.88
N ALA A 3 -7.80 7.30 1.93
CA ALA A 3 -8.56 8.20 1.06
C ALA A 3 -8.57 9.67 1.54
N SER A 4 -7.93 9.99 2.66
CA SER A 4 -7.94 11.36 3.20
C SER A 4 -7.08 12.31 2.35
N ALA A 5 -7.58 13.52 2.09
CA ALA A 5 -6.93 14.50 1.21
C ALA A 5 -5.54 14.98 1.70
N ASN A 6 -5.23 14.80 2.99
CA ASN A 6 -3.91 15.12 3.54
C ASN A 6 -2.81 14.11 3.16
N LEU A 7 -3.13 13.10 2.34
CA LEU A 7 -2.19 12.11 1.81
C LEU A 7 -2.00 12.24 0.29
N GLU A 8 -2.39 13.37 -0.31
CA GLU A 8 -2.18 13.61 -1.73
C GLU A 8 -0.69 13.53 -2.07
N GLY A 9 -0.32 12.62 -2.98
CA GLY A 9 1.07 12.38 -3.36
C GLY A 9 1.91 11.61 -2.33
N ASP A 10 1.29 11.00 -1.30
CA ASP A 10 1.99 10.36 -0.19
C ASP A 10 1.77 8.84 -0.09
N VAL A 11 0.87 8.26 -0.89
CA VAL A 11 0.53 6.83 -0.79
C VAL A 11 1.34 6.02 -1.80
N CYS A 12 2.02 4.98 -1.33
CA CYS A 12 2.60 3.91 -2.15
C CYS A 12 1.77 2.64 -2.07
N MET A 13 1.55 2.00 -3.21
CA MET A 13 0.85 0.72 -3.27
C MET A 13 1.41 -0.15 -4.40
N ARG A 14 1.36 -1.46 -4.21
CA ARG A 14 1.59 -2.44 -5.28
C ARG A 14 0.42 -2.47 -6.28
N SER A 15 0.61 -3.18 -7.39
CA SER A 15 -0.43 -3.39 -8.40
C SER A 15 -1.78 -3.83 -7.82
N SER A 16 -2.87 -3.29 -8.34
CA SER A 16 -4.25 -3.67 -8.00
C SER A 16 -4.57 -5.11 -8.40
N THR A 17 -3.86 -5.68 -9.36
CA THR A 17 -4.04 -7.08 -9.81
C THR A 17 -3.44 -8.10 -8.83
N ASN A 18 -2.75 -7.66 -7.78
CA ASN A 18 -2.24 -8.58 -6.78
C ASN A 18 -3.38 -9.15 -5.92
N ILE A 19 -3.29 -10.46 -5.63
CA ILE A 19 -4.32 -11.18 -4.86
C ILE A 19 -4.61 -10.56 -3.49
N TYR A 20 -3.63 -9.96 -2.80
CA TYR A 20 -3.90 -9.32 -1.51
C TYR A 20 -4.80 -8.09 -1.66
N ASN A 21 -4.58 -7.28 -2.69
CA ASN A 21 -5.46 -6.15 -3.00
C ASN A 21 -6.84 -6.62 -3.48
N LEU A 22 -6.90 -7.66 -4.32
CA LEU A 22 -8.18 -8.22 -4.77
C LEU A 22 -9.02 -8.77 -3.62
N SER A 23 -8.40 -9.52 -2.70
CA SER A 23 -9.09 -10.07 -1.52
C SER A 23 -9.54 -8.97 -0.56
N LEU A 24 -8.71 -7.95 -0.31
CA LEU A 24 -9.10 -6.79 0.49
C LEU A 24 -10.31 -6.07 -0.12
N MET A 25 -10.25 -5.78 -1.42
CA MET A 25 -11.35 -5.11 -2.12
C MET A 25 -12.62 -5.96 -2.12
N GLY A 26 -12.50 -7.29 -2.24
CA GLY A 26 -13.64 -8.22 -2.11
C GLY A 26 -14.34 -8.09 -0.75
N GLU A 27 -13.59 -8.11 0.34
CA GLU A 27 -14.13 -7.94 1.70
C GLU A 27 -14.73 -6.54 1.92
N LEU A 28 -14.07 -5.48 1.44
CA LEU A 28 -14.59 -4.12 1.55
C LEU A 28 -15.92 -3.98 0.79
N ILE A 29 -16.01 -4.55 -0.42
CA ILE A 29 -17.24 -4.52 -1.23
C ILE A 29 -18.36 -5.26 -0.53
N ASP A 30 -18.09 -6.44 0.05
CA ASP A 30 -19.09 -7.22 0.80
C ASP A 30 -19.66 -6.43 1.98
N ARG A 31 -18.80 -5.72 2.73
CA ARG A 31 -19.21 -4.97 3.92
C ARG A 31 -19.82 -3.60 3.67
N LEU A 32 -19.31 -2.88 2.67
CA LEU A 32 -19.57 -1.44 2.49
C LEU A 32 -20.34 -1.12 1.20
N GLY A 33 -20.52 -2.12 0.33
CA GLY A 33 -21.15 -1.95 -0.97
C GLY A 33 -20.18 -1.42 -2.04
N LYS A 34 -20.44 -1.80 -3.29
CA LYS A 34 -19.58 -1.50 -4.44
C LYS A 34 -19.36 0.00 -4.62
N ASP A 35 -20.40 0.81 -4.60
CA ASP A 35 -20.31 2.24 -4.94
C ASP A 35 -19.46 3.02 -3.92
N THR A 36 -19.64 2.71 -2.62
CA THR A 36 -18.83 3.26 -1.53
C THR A 36 -17.35 2.94 -1.72
N VAL A 37 -17.05 1.68 -2.02
CA VAL A 37 -15.67 1.19 -2.15
C VAL A 37 -15.02 1.68 -3.44
N GLU A 38 -15.78 1.85 -4.52
CA GLU A 38 -15.28 2.45 -5.75
C GLU A 38 -14.91 3.92 -5.53
N ALA A 39 -15.76 4.69 -4.84
CA ALA A 39 -15.46 6.08 -4.49
C ALA A 39 -14.20 6.16 -3.61
N TRP A 40 -14.11 5.32 -2.58
CA TRP A 40 -12.94 5.21 -1.72
C TRP A 40 -11.66 4.88 -2.51
N ALA A 41 -11.71 3.87 -3.38
CA ALA A 41 -10.56 3.45 -4.17
C ALA A 41 -10.08 4.55 -5.13
N ARG A 42 -10.99 5.32 -5.72
CA ARG A 42 -10.65 6.49 -6.56
C ARG A 42 -9.90 7.54 -5.75
N SER A 43 -10.34 7.83 -4.52
CA SER A 43 -9.63 8.75 -3.62
C SER A 43 -8.25 8.22 -3.21
N VAL A 44 -8.13 6.92 -2.94
CA VAL A 44 -6.82 6.30 -2.65
C VAL A 44 -5.86 6.40 -3.84
N VAL A 45 -6.35 6.18 -5.07
CA VAL A 45 -5.54 6.32 -6.29
C VAL A 45 -5.12 7.78 -6.51
N ALA A 46 -6.00 8.75 -6.23
CA ALA A 46 -5.65 10.17 -6.29
C ALA A 46 -4.53 10.56 -5.32
N ASN A 47 -4.37 9.79 -4.23
CA ASN A 47 -3.33 9.99 -3.24
C ASN A 47 -1.99 9.29 -3.59
N PHE A 48 -1.89 8.61 -4.74
CA PHE A 48 -0.67 7.90 -5.10
C PHE A 48 0.51 8.83 -5.38
N ALA A 49 1.63 8.59 -4.70
CA ALA A 49 2.91 9.27 -4.93
C ALA A 49 3.54 8.91 -6.28
N ARG A 50 3.20 7.73 -6.81
CA ARG A 50 3.76 7.16 -8.05
C ARG A 50 2.85 6.06 -8.62
N PRO A 51 3.01 5.67 -9.90
CA PRO A 51 2.35 4.48 -10.43
C PRO A 51 2.65 3.22 -9.60
N PRO A 52 1.70 2.29 -9.43
CA PRO A 52 1.93 1.07 -8.68
C PRO A 52 3.08 0.23 -9.25
N GLN A 53 4.04 -0.13 -8.40
CA GLN A 53 5.20 -0.91 -8.81
C GLN A 53 5.76 -1.74 -7.65
N GLY A 54 6.48 -2.82 -7.96
CA GLY A 54 7.07 -3.70 -6.93
C GLY A 54 6.04 -4.49 -6.10
N GLY A 55 6.51 -5.08 -5.01
CA GLY A 55 5.68 -5.75 -3.99
C GLY A 55 5.73 -5.02 -2.66
N ASP A 56 5.23 -5.65 -1.60
CA ASP A 56 5.15 -5.07 -0.24
C ASP A 56 6.52 -4.63 0.30
N THR A 57 7.55 -5.46 0.14
CA THR A 57 8.95 -5.09 0.45
C THR A 57 9.37 -3.81 -0.26
N GLY A 58 9.05 -3.67 -1.55
CA GLY A 58 9.38 -2.47 -2.31
C GLY A 58 8.58 -1.23 -1.91
N GLN A 59 7.43 -1.39 -1.21
CA GLN A 59 6.72 -0.24 -0.64
C GLN A 59 7.34 0.17 0.69
N ILE A 60 7.76 -0.79 1.51
CA ILE A 60 8.50 -0.53 2.76
C ILE A 60 9.81 0.23 2.43
N GLU A 61 10.56 -0.25 1.45
CA GLU A 61 11.79 0.40 0.99
C GLU A 61 11.53 1.79 0.39
N ALA A 62 10.37 2.00 -0.25
CA ALA A 62 9.99 3.32 -0.78
C ALA A 62 9.68 4.33 0.33
N ILE A 63 9.06 3.89 1.43
CA ILE A 63 8.89 4.73 2.62
C ILE A 63 10.26 5.08 3.21
N ALA A 64 11.14 4.07 3.40
CA ALA A 64 12.49 4.30 3.93
C ALA A 64 13.32 5.26 3.04
N ALA A 65 13.09 5.23 1.73
CA ALA A 65 13.71 6.13 0.76
C ALA A 65 13.02 7.51 0.63
N GLY A 66 11.96 7.80 1.39
CA GLY A 66 11.24 9.07 1.35
C GLY A 66 10.44 9.32 0.08
N GLN A 67 10.09 8.27 -0.67
CA GLN A 67 9.33 8.38 -1.92
C GLN A 67 7.81 8.53 -1.69
N CYS A 68 7.36 8.19 -0.49
CA CYS A 68 5.98 8.25 -0.03
C CYS A 68 5.96 8.13 1.49
N SER A 69 4.90 8.60 2.12
CA SER A 69 4.78 8.64 3.59
C SER A 69 4.02 7.43 4.16
N VAL A 70 3.21 6.74 3.34
CA VAL A 70 2.39 5.61 3.79
C VAL A 70 2.24 4.54 2.71
N ALA A 71 2.13 3.28 3.12
CA ALA A 71 1.83 2.16 2.23
C ALA A 71 1.00 1.09 2.93
N LEU A 72 0.24 0.34 2.13
CA LEU A 72 -0.47 -0.85 2.60
C LEU A 72 0.35 -2.09 2.28
N VAL A 73 0.69 -2.86 3.32
CA VAL A 73 1.50 -4.07 3.22
C VAL A 73 1.01 -5.15 4.17
N ASN A 74 1.26 -6.42 3.83
CA ASN A 74 1.09 -7.50 4.79
C ASN A 74 2.17 -7.45 5.86
N HIS A 75 1.76 -7.56 7.11
CA HIS A 75 2.61 -7.44 8.31
C HIS A 75 3.86 -8.34 8.27
N TYR A 76 3.78 -9.55 7.71
CA TYR A 76 4.90 -10.48 7.72
C TYR A 76 6.07 -10.02 6.83
N TYR A 77 5.86 -9.12 5.87
CA TYR A 77 6.99 -8.54 5.10
C TYR A 77 7.84 -7.63 5.97
N TRP A 78 7.24 -6.84 6.86
CA TRP A 78 7.96 -6.04 7.84
C TRP A 78 8.79 -6.93 8.78
N VAL A 79 8.18 -7.97 9.34
CA VAL A 79 8.88 -8.94 10.22
C VAL A 79 10.03 -9.61 9.47
N ARG A 80 9.79 -10.04 8.23
CA ARG A 80 10.81 -10.68 7.39
C ARG A 80 11.99 -9.75 7.10
N MET A 81 11.76 -8.46 6.90
CA MET A 81 12.85 -7.51 6.63
C MET A 81 13.64 -7.19 7.89
N THR A 82 12.96 -6.92 9.01
CA THR A 82 13.59 -6.62 10.30
C THR A 82 14.35 -7.80 10.92
N GLN A 83 13.98 -9.03 10.57
CA GLN A 83 14.65 -10.27 11.01
C GLN A 83 15.48 -10.93 9.90
N GLY A 84 15.58 -10.28 8.74
CA GLY A 84 16.26 -10.83 7.56
C GLY A 84 17.77 -10.62 7.56
N SER A 85 18.37 -10.68 6.37
CA SER A 85 19.79 -10.38 6.18
C SER A 85 20.14 -8.95 6.58
N ASP A 86 21.43 -8.67 6.78
CA ASP A 86 21.91 -7.31 7.06
C ASP A 86 21.49 -6.29 5.99
N ALA A 87 21.42 -6.72 4.73
CA ALA A 87 20.93 -5.87 3.65
C ALA A 87 19.45 -5.52 3.83
N GLN A 88 18.62 -6.50 4.21
CA GLN A 88 17.18 -6.29 4.45
C GLN A 88 16.90 -5.42 5.68
N ARG A 89 17.71 -5.57 6.73
CA ARG A 89 17.57 -4.76 7.95
C ARG A 89 17.99 -3.31 7.77
N LYS A 90 18.88 -3.02 6.80
CA LYS A 90 19.31 -1.66 6.46
C LYS A 90 18.33 -0.93 5.53
N SER A 91 17.36 -1.64 4.93
CA SER A 91 16.40 -1.06 3.99
C SER A 91 15.04 -0.71 4.61
N VAL A 92 14.94 -0.83 5.95
CA VAL A 92 13.77 -0.47 6.75
C VAL A 92 14.07 0.63 7.76
#